data_AF-A0A7K0LMC8-F1
#
_entry.id   AF-A0A7K0LMC8-F1
#
_cell.length_a   1.000
_cell.length_b   1.000
_cell.length_c   1.000
_cell.angle_alpha   90.00
_cell.angle_beta   90.00
_cell.angle_gamma   90.00
#
_symmetry.space_group_name_H-M   'P 1'
#
loop_
_entity.id
_entity.type
_entity.pdbx_description
1 polymer ?
#
loop_
_entity_poly.entity_id
_entity_poly.type
_entity_poly.pdbx_seq_one_letter_code
_entity_poly.pdbx_strand_id
1 'polypeptide(L)' 'MTSNATSDSAPPVSPSFPSQADAESWIGESWRELLDAGVDSVALLENERVVYTGMSLHPADPG' A
#
# COMPACT_ATOMS: atom_id res chain seq x y z
N MET A 1 35.02 1.61 14.95
CA MET A 1 34.36 0.66 14.02
C MET A 1 33.50 -0.30 14.83
N THR A 2 32.21 -0.03 14.99
CA THR A 2 31.17 -1.07 15.07
C THR A 2 29.84 -0.41 14.72
N SER A 3 29.27 -0.83 13.60
CA SER A 3 27.97 -0.43 13.08
C SER A 3 26.86 -0.99 13.96
N ASN A 4 25.82 -0.20 14.25
CA ASN A 4 24.54 -0.77 14.66
C ASN A 4 23.40 0.07 14.07
N ALA A 5 23.25 -0.01 12.75
CA ALA A 5 22.03 0.40 12.07
C ALA A 5 21.05 -0.76 12.15
N THR A 6 20.45 -0.97 13.32
CA THR A 6 19.26 -1.81 13.43
C THR A 6 18.10 -0.92 12.97
N SER A 7 17.76 -0.99 11.68
CA SER A 7 16.44 -0.58 11.22
C SER A 7 15.43 -1.51 11.89
N ASP A 8 15.05 -1.17 13.11
CA ASP A 8 13.81 -1.61 13.74
C ASP A 8 12.65 -0.92 12.99
N SER A 9 12.54 -1.21 11.69
CA SER A 9 11.37 -0.83 10.93
C SER A 9 10.33 -1.89 11.25
N ALA A 10 9.58 -1.66 12.33
CA ALA A 10 8.31 -2.35 12.49
C ALA A 10 7.58 -2.32 11.13
N PRO A 11 6.98 -3.45 10.69
CA PRO A 11 6.29 -3.46 9.42
C PRO A 11 5.29 -2.31 9.40
N PRO A 12 5.21 -1.52 8.32
CA PRO A 12 4.20 -0.49 8.21
C PRO A 12 2.84 -1.13 8.51
N VAL A 13 2.08 -0.52 9.42
CA VAL A 13 0.77 -1.03 9.83
C VAL A 13 -0.21 -0.88 8.67
N SER A 14 -0.25 -1.88 7.79
CA SER A 14 -1.22 -1.94 6.69
C SER A 14 -2.53 -2.58 7.17
N PRO A 15 -3.69 -2.11 6.72
CA PRO A 15 -4.97 -2.75 7.02
C PRO A 15 -5.00 -4.19 6.46
N SER A 16 -5.65 -5.09 7.19
CA SER A 16 -5.92 -6.46 6.75
C SER A 16 -7.38 -6.60 6.35
N PHE A 17 -7.64 -7.31 5.26
CA PHE A 17 -8.98 -7.49 4.70
C PHE A 17 -9.33 -8.97 4.59
N PRO A 18 -10.62 -9.33 4.72
CA PRO A 18 -11.07 -10.72 4.62
C PRO A 18 -11.02 -11.24 3.17
N SER A 19 -10.99 -10.37 2.16
CA SER A 19 -10.80 -10.74 0.76
C SER A 19 -10.05 -9.67 -0.03
N GLN A 20 -9.52 -10.04 -1.20
CA GLN A 20 -8.94 -9.10 -2.15
C GLN A 20 -9.96 -8.05 -2.60
N ALA A 21 -11.22 -8.45 -2.85
CA ALA A 21 -12.26 -7.53 -3.28
C ALA A 21 -12.53 -6.43 -2.23
N ASP A 22 -12.53 -6.79 -0.94
CA ASP A 22 -12.67 -5.80 0.13
C ASP A 22 -11.48 -4.84 0.20
N ALA A 23 -10.27 -5.34 -0.06
CA ALA A 23 -9.07 -4.51 -0.11
C ALA A 23 -9.10 -3.53 -1.30
N GLU A 24 -9.52 -4.00 -2.47
CA GLU A 24 -9.69 -3.18 -3.68
C GLU A 24 -10.79 -2.13 -3.50
N SER A 25 -11.91 -2.50 -2.87
CA SER A 25 -12.97 -1.56 -2.49
C SER A 25 -12.44 -0.47 -1.55
N TRP A 26 -11.70 -0.83 -0.50
CA TRP A 26 -11.09 0.14 0.40
C TRP A 26 -10.10 1.06 -0.31
N ILE A 27 -9.25 0.54 -1.19
CA ILE A 27 -8.34 1.36 -2.02
C ILE A 27 -9.14 2.37 -2.85
N GLY A 28 -10.22 1.93 -3.49
CA GLY A 28 -11.09 2.79 -4.30
C GLY A 28 -11.85 3.86 -3.51
N GLU A 29 -12.04 3.67 -2.21
CA GLU A 29 -12.63 4.65 -1.30
C GLU A 29 -11.57 5.63 -0.74
N SER A 30 -10.41 5.11 -0.33
CA SER A 30 -9.35 5.85 0.36
C SER A 30 -8.26 6.43 -0.56
N TRP A 31 -8.29 6.19 -1.88
CA TRP A 31 -7.20 6.60 -2.79
C TRP A 31 -6.83 8.08 -2.70
N ARG A 32 -7.81 8.98 -2.50
CA ARG A 32 -7.55 10.43 -2.39
C ARG A 32 -6.80 10.78 -1.10
N GLU A 33 -7.16 10.15 0.01
CA GLU A 33 -6.51 10.35 1.30
C GLU A 33 -5.08 9.79 1.26
N LEU A 34 -4.91 8.64 0.60
CA LEU A 34 -3.59 8.04 0.39
C LEU A 34 -2.71 8.92 -0.51
N LEU A 35 -3.25 9.48 -1.60
CA LEU A 35 -2.54 10.46 -2.43
C LEU A 35 -2.17 11.73 -1.65
N ASP A 36 -3.09 12.27 -0.84
CA ASP A 36 -2.84 13.46 -0.01
C ASP A 36 -1.74 13.19 1.03
N ALA A 37 -1.64 11.94 1.51
CA ALA A 37 -0.55 11.45 2.34
C ALA A 37 0.76 11.17 1.58
N GLY A 38 0.80 11.37 0.26
CA GLY A 38 1.98 11.18 -0.58
C GLY A 38 2.22 9.74 -1.07
N VAL A 39 1.20 8.88 -1.05
CA VAL A 39 1.27 7.51 -1.58
C VAL A 39 0.90 7.52 -3.06
N ASP A 40 1.84 7.20 -3.94
CA ASP A 40 1.59 7.16 -5.38
C ASP A 40 0.96 5.85 -5.87
N SER A 41 1.31 4.75 -5.20
CA SER A 41 0.88 3.41 -5.61
C SER A 41 0.78 2.47 -4.41
N VAL A 42 -0.11 1.50 -4.52
CA VAL A 42 -0.31 0.44 -3.52
C VAL A 42 -0.08 -0.94 -4.12
N ALA A 43 0.17 -1.91 -3.24
CA ALA A 43 0.28 -3.30 -3.57
C ALA A 43 -0.58 -4.11 -2.60
N LEU A 44 -1.22 -5.18 -3.08
CA LEU A 44 -1.88 -6.16 -2.23
C LEU A 44 -0.93 -7.31 -1.94
N LEU A 45 -0.89 -7.69 -0.67
CA LEU A 45 -0.13 -8.82 -0.18
C LEU A 45 -1.10 -9.92 0.26
N GLU A 46 -0.79 -11.16 -0.08
CA GLU A 46 -1.39 -12.35 0.53
C GLU A 46 -0.37 -12.98 1.48
N ASN A 47 -0.69 -12.95 2.78
CA ASN A 47 0.26 -13.22 3.86
C ASN A 47 1.47 -12.25 3.80
N GLU A 48 2.57 -12.68 3.19
CA GLU A 48 3.81 -11.90 3.05
C GLU A 48 4.24 -11.79 1.57
N ARG A 49 3.41 -12.26 0.63
CA ARG A 49 3.72 -12.25 -0.80
C ARG A 49 2.93 -11.15 -1.49
N VAL A 50 3.61 -10.29 -2.23
CA VAL A 50 2.96 -9.33 -3.11
C VAL A 50 2.25 -10.10 -4.24
N VAL A 51 0.93 -10.06 -4.24
CA VAL A 51 0.08 -10.73 -5.24
C VAL A 51 -0.40 -9.76 -6.31
N TYR A 52 -0.52 -8.48 -5.97
CA TYR A 52 -0.94 -7.44 -6.89
C TYR A 52 -0.07 -6.21 -6.68
N THR A 53 0.64 -5.77 -7.71
CA THR A 53 1.61 -4.68 -7.62
C THR A 53 1.28 -3.56 -8.60
N GLY A 54 1.74 -2.35 -8.31
CA GLY A 54 1.67 -1.23 -9.24
C GLY A 54 0.27 -0.68 -9.46
N MET A 55 -0.62 -0.78 -8.46
CA MET A 55 -1.88 -0.05 -8.49
C MET A 55 -1.61 1.41 -8.25
N SER A 56 -1.53 2.19 -9.32
CA SER A 56 -1.46 3.65 -9.24
C SER A 56 -2.71 4.19 -8.57
N LEU A 57 -2.53 5.07 -7.60
CA LEU A 57 -3.63 5.82 -6.99
C LEU A 57 -3.97 7.08 -7.77
N HIS A 58 -3.10 7.48 -8.70
CA HIS A 58 -3.36 8.61 -9.59
C HIS A 58 -4.57 8.31 -10.47
N PRO A 59 -5.51 9.27 -10.61
CA PRO A 59 -6.62 9.11 -11.53
C PRO A 59 -6.05 8.89 -12.92
N ALA A 60 -6.61 7.94 -13.67
CA ALA A 60 -6.26 7.77 -15.07
C ALA A 60 -6.55 9.10 -15.77
N ASP A 61 -5.49 9.76 -16.24
CA ASP A 61 -5.58 11.06 -16.91
C ASP A 61 -6.67 10.99 -18.00
N PRO A 62 -7.78 11.74 -17.87
CA PRO A 62 -8.71 11.90 -18.95
C PRO A 62 -8.10 12.95 -19.87
N GLY A 63 -7.28 12.52 -20.82
CA GLY A 63 -6.66 13.39 -21.80
C GLY A 63 -7.63 14.33 -22.53
#